data_AF-A0A3P6CFX8-F1
#
_entry.id   AF-A0A3P6CFX8-F1
#
_cell.length_a   1.000
_cell.length_b   1.000
_cell.length_c   1.000
_cell.angle_alpha   90.00
_cell.angle_beta   90.00
_cell.angle_gamma   90.00
#
_symmetry.space_group_name_H-M   'P 1'
#
loop_
_entity.id
_entity.type
_entity.pdbx_description
1 polymer ?
#
loop_
_entity_poly.entity_id
_entity_poly.type
_entity_poly.pdbx_seq_one_letter_code
_entity_poly.pdbx_strand_id
1 'polypeptide(L)'
;MMNDEQKTDKKQRLIRKGKKVQEPVNTQLVVNIFEGFTKDERDLTQAHMGAEYFRVMAWIKEEDEQETIGVRSFRGFHQFNERLVFPLDCSSYKYIYIELIKVHSRRDPATSKGTVVMGRVKIRLPPWTSRGKFTSKFNLVGLNSDRCVEIKGYLNLSMQLHRYLER
;
A
#
# COMPACT_ATOMS: atom_id res chain seq x y z
N MET A 1 -80.06 -29.85 -10.28
CA MET A 1 -78.86 -30.27 -9.51
C MET A 1 -77.62 -29.86 -10.29
N MET A 2 -76.61 -29.31 -9.58
CA MET A 2 -75.33 -28.70 -10.03
C MET A 2 -75.54 -27.31 -10.66
N ASN A 3 -75.44 -26.16 -9.98
CA ASN A 3 -74.46 -25.60 -9.01
C ASN A 3 -73.03 -25.35 -9.53
N ASP A 4 -72.73 -24.06 -9.59
CA ASP A 4 -71.53 -23.34 -9.14
C ASP A 4 -70.33 -23.11 -10.08
N GLU A 5 -70.33 -21.87 -10.57
CA GLU A 5 -69.32 -20.82 -10.34
C GLU A 5 -67.94 -20.89 -11.03
N GLN A 6 -67.76 -19.84 -11.82
CA GLN A 6 -66.53 -19.32 -12.41
C GLN A 6 -65.39 -19.20 -11.38
N LYS A 7 -64.28 -19.89 -11.63
CA LYS A 7 -62.97 -19.53 -11.04
C LYS A 7 -62.11 -18.80 -12.06
N THR A 8 -62.20 -17.47 -12.03
CA THR A 8 -61.20 -16.58 -12.63
C THR A 8 -59.95 -16.55 -11.75
N ASP A 9 -58.93 -17.35 -12.09
CA ASP A 9 -57.61 -17.29 -11.46
C ASP A 9 -56.85 -16.03 -11.90
N LYS A 10 -57.08 -14.93 -11.18
CA LYS A 10 -56.23 -13.74 -11.22
C LYS A 10 -54.89 -14.07 -10.56
N LYS A 11 -53.90 -14.51 -11.34
CA LYS A 11 -52.49 -14.56 -10.92
C LYS A 11 -52.00 -13.14 -10.64
N GLN A 12 -52.06 -12.73 -9.36
CA GLN A 12 -51.44 -11.51 -8.87
C GLN A 12 -49.94 -11.52 -9.19
N ARG A 13 -49.49 -10.46 -9.86
CA ARG A 13 -48.09 -10.13 -10.11
C ARG A 13 -47.34 -10.05 -8.79
N LEU A 14 -46.47 -11.01 -8.52
CA LEU A 14 -45.42 -10.86 -7.51
C LEU A 14 -44.39 -9.84 -8.01
N ILE A 15 -44.61 -8.58 -7.64
CA ILE A 15 -43.64 -7.50 -7.75
C ILE A 15 -42.41 -7.95 -6.95
N ARG A 16 -41.32 -8.28 -7.66
CA ARG A 16 -40.03 -8.59 -7.04
C ARG A 16 -39.60 -7.38 -6.22
N LYS A 17 -39.63 -7.51 -4.90
CA LYS A 17 -39.06 -6.55 -3.94
C LYS A 17 -37.65 -6.16 -4.39
N GLY A 18 -37.42 -4.85 -4.36
CA GLY A 18 -36.27 -4.19 -4.93
C GLY A 18 -34.93 -4.82 -4.57
N LYS A 19 -34.03 -4.75 -5.54
CA LYS A 19 -32.58 -4.92 -5.40
C LYS A 19 -32.15 -4.10 -4.17
N LYS A 20 -31.73 -4.77 -3.08
CA LYS A 20 -31.08 -4.10 -1.94
C LYS A 20 -29.94 -3.27 -2.54
N VAL A 21 -30.07 -1.95 -2.46
CA VAL A 21 -28.96 -1.04 -2.67
C VAL A 21 -27.92 -1.48 -1.64
N GLN A 22 -26.83 -2.09 -2.08
CA GLN A 22 -25.71 -2.37 -1.18
C GLN A 22 -25.26 -1.01 -0.66
N GLU A 23 -25.32 -0.82 0.65
CA GLU A 23 -24.72 0.34 1.29
C GLU A 23 -23.26 0.47 0.81
N PRO A 24 -22.78 1.69 0.53
CA PRO A 24 -21.41 1.88 0.12
C PRO A 24 -20.49 1.36 1.22
N VAL A 25 -19.82 0.24 0.96
CA VAL A 25 -18.84 -0.33 1.89
C VAL A 25 -17.56 0.46 1.73
N ASN A 26 -17.25 1.30 2.72
CA ASN A 26 -16.01 2.03 2.77
C ASN A 26 -14.85 1.04 2.81
N THR A 27 -13.84 1.28 1.97
CA THR A 27 -12.68 0.41 1.82
C THR A 27 -11.42 1.20 2.09
N GLN A 28 -10.53 0.64 2.90
CA GLN A 28 -9.21 1.21 3.18
C GLN A 28 -8.14 0.15 2.93
N LEU A 29 -7.00 0.56 2.39
CA LEU A 29 -5.78 -0.22 2.41
C LEU A 29 -5.02 0.08 3.69
N VAL A 30 -4.76 -0.95 4.48
CA VAL A 30 -3.88 -0.88 5.63
C VAL A 30 -2.53 -1.46 5.25
N VAL A 31 -1.48 -0.67 5.38
CA VAL A 31 -0.09 -1.05 5.12
C VAL A 31 0.68 -0.96 6.42
N ASN A 32 1.21 -2.07 6.93
CA ASN A 32 2.13 -2.03 8.08
C ASN A 32 3.55 -2.25 7.58
N ILE A 33 4.42 -1.28 7.82
CA ILE A 33 5.83 -1.27 7.45
C ILE A 33 6.63 -1.69 8.68
N PHE A 34 7.26 -2.85 8.64
CA PHE A 34 7.97 -3.40 9.80
C PHE A 34 9.42 -2.92 9.82
N GLU A 35 10.18 -3.34 8.81
CA GLU A 35 11.60 -3.07 8.73
C GLU A 35 12.06 -2.91 7.28
N GLY A 36 13.23 -2.32 7.10
CA GLY A 36 13.91 -2.22 5.83
C GLY A 36 15.39 -2.51 5.94
N PHE A 37 16.01 -2.80 4.81
CA PHE A 37 17.46 -2.87 4.66
C PHE A 37 17.89 -2.18 3.38
N THR A 38 19.00 -1.46 3.42
CA THR A 38 19.64 -0.86 2.23
C THR A 38 21.15 -1.07 2.23
N LYS A 39 21.70 -1.35 1.06
CA LYS A 39 23.16 -1.38 0.83
C LYS A 39 23.71 0.05 0.71
N ASP A 40 24.91 0.28 1.21
CA ASP A 40 25.68 1.50 0.96
C ASP A 40 26.34 1.37 -0.43
N GLU A 41 26.23 2.38 -1.28
CA GLU A 41 26.88 2.40 -2.59
C GLU A 41 28.40 2.53 -2.49
N ARG A 42 28.93 3.02 -1.36
CA ARG A 42 30.37 3.27 -1.19
C ARG A 42 31.17 2.01 -0.87
N ASP A 43 30.52 0.98 -0.34
CA ASP A 43 31.14 -0.32 -0.11
C ASP A 43 30.03 -1.38 0.04
N LEU A 44 29.85 -2.21 -0.99
CA LEU A 44 28.85 -3.28 -1.01
C LEU A 44 29.09 -4.35 0.08
N THR A 45 30.25 -4.31 0.74
CA THR A 45 30.63 -5.24 1.82
C THR A 45 30.42 -4.66 3.21
N GLN A 46 30.16 -3.35 3.34
CA GLN A 46 30.01 -2.69 4.63
C GLN A 46 28.62 -2.12 4.83
N ALA A 47 28.15 -2.29 6.06
CA ALA A 47 26.89 -1.74 6.50
C ALA A 47 27.00 -0.23 6.66
N HIS A 48 25.97 0.54 6.31
CA HIS A 48 25.95 1.99 6.50
C HIS A 48 26.13 2.35 8.00
N MET A 49 27.12 3.20 8.34
CA MET A 49 27.55 3.52 9.72
C MET A 49 27.24 4.98 10.18
N GLY A 50 26.35 5.70 9.50
CA GLY A 50 25.99 7.09 9.83
C GLY A 50 24.75 7.24 10.71
N ALA A 51 24.65 8.33 11.48
CA ALA A 51 23.43 8.75 12.20
C ALA A 51 22.38 9.36 11.25
N GLU A 52 22.12 8.66 10.15
CA GLU A 52 21.22 9.08 9.09
C GLU A 52 19.81 8.57 9.40
N TYR A 53 18.82 9.38 9.06
CA TYR A 53 17.42 9.06 9.28
C TYR A 53 16.81 8.58 7.98
N PHE A 54 15.98 7.55 8.08
CA PHE A 54 15.29 6.95 6.95
C PHE A 54 13.80 7.01 7.21
N ARG A 55 13.03 7.27 6.16
CA ARG A 55 11.57 7.22 6.20
C ARG A 55 11.04 6.53 4.96
N VAL A 56 9.87 5.95 5.07
CA VAL A 56 9.17 5.40 3.92
C VAL A 56 8.10 6.37 3.49
N MET A 57 8.06 6.69 2.20
CA MET A 57 6.98 7.44 1.57
C MET A 57 6.19 6.49 0.69
N ALA A 58 4.86 6.55 0.76
CA ALA A 58 3.98 5.62 0.07
C ALA A 58 2.74 6.33 -0.44
N TRP A 59 2.29 5.95 -1.63
CA TRP A 59 1.13 6.55 -2.27
C TRP A 59 0.45 5.61 -3.26
N ILE A 60 -0.84 5.82 -3.47
CA ILE A 60 -1.65 5.15 -4.51
C ILE A 60 -1.94 6.12 -5.65
N LYS A 61 -2.28 7.36 -5.28
CA LYS A 61 -2.28 8.56 -6.13
C LYS A 61 -1.22 9.51 -5.61
N GLU A 62 -0.59 10.29 -6.49
CA GLU A 62 0.45 11.26 -6.09
C GLU A 62 -0.07 12.27 -5.05
N GLU A 63 -1.37 12.60 -5.08
CA GLU A 63 -2.01 13.54 -4.15
C GLU A 63 -2.22 12.96 -2.73
N ASP A 64 -2.22 11.62 -2.58
CA ASP A 64 -2.50 10.91 -1.33
C ASP A 64 -1.22 10.29 -0.73
N GLU A 65 -0.15 11.07 -0.73
CA GLU A 65 1.14 10.66 -0.19
C GLU A 65 1.11 10.61 1.35
N GLN A 66 1.61 9.51 1.90
CA GLN A 66 1.83 9.34 3.34
C GLN A 66 3.27 8.96 3.61
N GLU A 67 3.78 9.36 4.78
CA GLU A 67 5.13 9.06 5.21
C GLU A 67 5.17 8.46 6.61
N THR A 68 6.15 7.60 6.86
CA THR A 68 6.49 7.18 8.22
C THR A 68 7.33 8.25 8.90
N ILE A 69 7.43 8.16 10.23
CA ILE A 69 8.42 8.92 11.00
C ILE A 69 9.83 8.50 10.53
N GLY A 70 10.77 9.45 10.61
CA GLY A 70 12.18 9.20 10.34
C GLY A 70 12.82 8.35 11.44
N VAL A 71 13.41 7.22 11.09
CA VAL A 71 14.07 6.29 12.01
C VAL A 71 15.57 6.24 11.75
N ARG A 72 16.36 6.07 12.81
CA ARG A 72 17.81 5.88 12.66
C ARG A 72 18.10 4.51 12.09
N SER A 73 19.06 4.45 11.16
CA SER A 73 19.58 3.18 10.69
C SER A 73 20.67 2.65 11.62
N PHE A 74 20.71 1.34 11.78
CA PHE A 74 21.85 0.63 12.34
C PHE A 74 22.32 -0.41 11.34
N ARG A 75 23.55 -0.25 10.83
CA ARG A 75 24.13 -1.18 9.85
C ARG A 75 23.22 -1.40 8.62
N GLY A 76 22.62 -0.32 8.12
CA GLY A 76 21.70 -0.38 6.97
C GLY A 76 20.33 -0.96 7.27
N PHE A 77 20.05 -1.42 8.49
CA PHE A 77 18.72 -1.86 8.93
C PHE A 77 17.93 -0.71 9.52
N HIS A 78 16.64 -0.67 9.19
CA HIS A 78 15.70 0.39 9.57
C HIS A 78 14.48 -0.26 10.23
N GLN A 79 14.14 0.13 11.46
CA GLN A 79 12.95 -0.37 12.15
C GLN A 79 11.87 0.72 12.16
N PHE A 80 10.82 0.55 11.36
CA PHE A 80 9.71 1.50 11.26
C PHE A 80 8.60 1.12 12.24
N ASN A 81 8.07 -0.10 12.11
CA ASN A 81 6.91 -0.58 12.86
C ASN A 81 5.70 0.39 12.82
N GLU A 82 5.46 0.97 11.64
CA GLU A 82 4.43 1.98 11.43
C GLU A 82 3.30 1.47 10.54
N ARG A 83 2.11 2.06 10.75
CA ARG A 83 0.89 1.73 10.02
C ARG A 83 0.42 2.93 9.21
N LEU A 84 0.37 2.76 7.89
CA LEU A 84 -0.21 3.72 6.95
C LEU A 84 -1.60 3.23 6.51
N VAL A 85 -2.55 4.14 6.35
CA VAL A 85 -3.94 3.82 6.01
C VAL A 85 -4.41 4.70 4.86
N PHE A 86 -4.67 4.09 3.71
CA PHE A 86 -5.10 4.78 2.51
C PHE A 86 -6.59 4.53 2.25
N PRO A 87 -7.44 5.56 2.16
CA PRO A 87 -8.82 5.39 1.72
C PRO A 87 -8.85 4.98 0.24
N LEU A 88 -9.73 4.03 -0.11
CA LEU A 88 -9.94 3.60 -1.49
C LEU A 88 -11.40 3.89 -1.90
N ASP A 89 -11.57 4.88 -2.76
CA ASP A 89 -12.88 5.29 -3.30
C ASP A 89 -13.42 4.31 -4.37
N CYS A 90 -12.56 3.54 -5.05
CA CYS A 90 -12.94 2.61 -6.10
C CYS A 90 -11.94 1.45 -6.29
N SER A 91 -12.38 0.42 -7.01
CA SER A 91 -11.61 -0.80 -7.30
C SER A 91 -10.63 -0.69 -8.49
N SER A 92 -10.51 0.51 -9.07
CA SER A 92 -9.65 0.75 -10.23
C SER A 92 -8.17 0.72 -9.84
N TYR A 93 -7.81 1.08 -8.60
CA TYR A 93 -6.42 1.06 -8.13
C TYR A 93 -5.81 -0.31 -8.24
N LYS A 94 -4.60 -0.36 -8.81
CA LYS A 94 -3.86 -1.61 -9.04
C LYS A 94 -2.59 -1.71 -8.22
N TYR A 95 -1.99 -0.59 -7.86
CA TYR A 95 -0.67 -0.55 -7.23
C TYR A 95 -0.61 0.46 -6.10
N ILE A 96 0.26 0.17 -5.13
CA ILE A 96 0.86 1.16 -4.25
C ILE A 96 2.32 1.33 -4.66
N TYR A 97 2.78 2.57 -4.63
CA TYR A 97 4.16 2.95 -4.88
C TYR A 97 4.78 3.32 -3.54
N ILE A 98 6.00 2.85 -3.32
CA ILE A 98 6.71 3.07 -2.05
C ILE A 98 8.15 3.44 -2.37
N GLU A 99 8.64 4.47 -1.72
CA GLU A 99 10.04 4.89 -1.74
C GLU A 99 10.63 4.83 -0.34
N LEU A 100 11.86 4.32 -0.25
CA LEU A 100 12.67 4.44 0.94
C LEU A 100 13.59 5.65 0.77
N ILE A 101 13.52 6.57 1.70
CA ILE A 101 14.16 7.87 1.61
C ILE A 101 15.10 8.06 2.78
N LYS A 102 16.30 8.52 2.46
CA LYS A 102 17.32 8.97 3.39
C LYS A 102 17.22 10.48 3.55
N VAL A 103 17.13 10.95 4.79
CA VAL A 103 16.97 12.36 5.16
C VAL A 103 18.27 12.87 5.80
N HIS A 104 18.64 14.12 5.54
CA HIS A 104 19.85 14.80 6.03
C HIS A 104 21.18 14.25 5.47
N SER A 105 21.22 13.90 4.18
CA SER A 105 22.47 13.65 3.47
C SER A 105 23.25 14.96 3.29
N ARG A 106 24.34 15.15 4.05
CA ARG A 106 25.24 16.30 3.89
C ARG A 106 26.18 16.19 2.68
N ARG A 107 26.15 15.08 1.95
CA ARG A 107 27.16 14.73 0.93
C ARG A 107 26.60 14.56 -0.49
N ASP A 108 25.31 14.77 -0.71
CA ASP A 108 24.70 14.60 -2.03
C ASP A 108 24.30 15.97 -2.63
N PRO A 109 24.79 16.36 -3.82
CA PRO A 109 24.49 17.68 -4.41
C PRO A 109 23.09 17.77 -5.03
N ALA A 110 22.32 16.69 -5.11
CA ALA A 110 21.03 16.69 -5.81
C ALA A 110 19.85 16.86 -4.85
N THR A 111 19.19 18.01 -5.00
CA THR A 111 18.01 18.53 -4.26
C THR A 111 18.36 19.21 -2.93
N SER A 112 18.04 20.50 -2.85
CA SER A 112 18.39 21.49 -1.84
C SER A 112 17.87 21.25 -0.41
N LYS A 113 17.48 20.01 -0.07
CA LYS A 113 17.04 19.56 1.26
C LYS A 113 17.80 18.33 1.80
N GLY A 114 18.78 17.80 1.06
CA GLY A 114 19.60 16.67 1.50
C GLY A 114 18.81 15.36 1.64
N THR A 115 17.81 15.17 0.78
CA THR A 115 16.94 13.98 0.75
C THR A 115 17.31 13.11 -0.44
N VAL A 116 17.53 11.81 -0.21
CA VAL A 116 17.97 10.86 -1.26
C VAL A 116 17.05 9.65 -1.30
N VAL A 117 16.56 9.31 -2.50
CA VAL A 117 15.77 8.09 -2.71
C VAL A 117 16.70 6.90 -2.80
N MET A 118 16.65 6.02 -1.80
CA MET A 118 17.51 4.84 -1.68
C MET A 118 17.00 3.66 -2.50
N GLY A 119 15.72 3.66 -2.82
CA GLY A 119 15.11 2.66 -3.68
C GLY A 119 13.60 2.76 -3.71
N ARG A 120 13.02 2.16 -4.75
CA ARG A 120 11.60 2.20 -5.04
C ARG A 120 11.03 0.80 -5.11
N VAL A 121 9.76 0.65 -4.79
CA VAL A 121 9.01 -0.56 -5.08
C VAL A 121 7.59 -0.22 -5.52
N LYS A 122 7.12 -0.94 -6.53
CA LYS A 122 5.73 -0.94 -6.99
C LYS A 122 5.09 -2.26 -6.60
N ILE A 123 4.07 -2.21 -5.74
CA ILE A 123 3.42 -3.43 -5.23
C ILE A 123 1.97 -3.47 -5.68
N ARG A 124 1.54 -4.62 -6.19
CA ARG A 124 0.14 -4.83 -6.56
C ARG A 124 -0.74 -4.87 -5.31
N LEU A 125 -1.85 -4.12 -5.34
CA LEU A 125 -2.83 -4.14 -4.26
C LEU A 125 -3.46 -5.54 -4.12
N PRO A 126 -3.88 -5.93 -2.90
CA PRO A 126 -4.70 -7.12 -2.73
C PRO A 126 -5.92 -7.07 -3.66
N PRO A 127 -6.39 -8.21 -4.20
CA PRO A 127 -7.63 -8.24 -4.97
C PRO A 127 -8.75 -7.59 -4.18
N TRP A 128 -9.62 -6.83 -4.86
CA TRP A 128 -10.71 -6.14 -4.17
C TRP A 128 -11.54 -7.11 -3.33
N THR A 129 -11.76 -8.35 -3.76
CA THR A 129 -12.50 -9.38 -3.00
C THR A 129 -11.76 -9.98 -1.80
N SER A 130 -10.48 -9.66 -1.62
CA SER A 130 -9.65 -10.21 -0.54
C SER A 130 -10.13 -9.74 0.84
N ARG A 131 -10.01 -10.64 1.82
CA ARG A 131 -10.19 -10.36 3.25
C ARG A 131 -8.91 -10.62 4.05
N GLY A 132 -7.93 -11.28 3.43
CA GLY A 132 -6.69 -11.69 4.07
C GLY A 132 -5.67 -10.56 4.14
N LYS A 133 -4.86 -10.61 5.20
CA LYS A 133 -3.61 -9.88 5.30
C LYS A 133 -2.52 -10.73 4.66
N PHE A 134 -1.67 -10.12 3.83
CA PHE A 134 -0.42 -10.76 3.42
C PHE A 134 0.76 -9.99 3.98
N THR A 135 1.85 -10.71 4.24
CA THR A 135 3.13 -10.16 4.70
C THR A 135 4.22 -10.67 3.76
N SER A 136 5.09 -9.79 3.27
CA SER A 136 6.19 -10.19 2.40
C SER A 136 7.35 -9.20 2.44
N LYS A 137 8.51 -9.71 2.02
CA LYS A 137 9.70 -8.92 1.75
C LYS A 137 9.69 -8.49 0.29
N PHE A 138 9.82 -7.18 0.06
CA PHE A 138 9.83 -6.58 -1.27
C PHE A 138 11.18 -5.95 -1.56
N ASN A 139 11.76 -6.29 -2.71
CA ASN A 139 13.02 -5.71 -3.15
C ASN A 139 12.83 -4.23 -3.51
N LEU A 140 13.73 -3.40 -3.00
CA LEU A 140 13.87 -2.02 -3.42
C LEU A 140 14.78 -1.98 -4.63
N VAL A 141 14.31 -1.37 -5.70
CA VAL A 141 15.08 -1.19 -6.93
C VAL A 141 15.51 0.25 -7.12
N GLY A 142 16.69 0.44 -7.68
CA GLY A 142 17.25 1.73 -8.04
C GLY A 142 18.12 1.62 -9.27
N LEU A 143 18.73 2.73 -9.68
CA LEU A 143 19.71 2.75 -10.76
C LEU A 143 21.12 2.71 -10.17
N ASN A 144 22.04 2.00 -10.83
CA ASN A 144 23.47 2.07 -10.55
C ASN A 144 24.13 3.21 -11.36
N SER A 145 25.46 3.33 -11.24
CA SER A 145 26.25 4.33 -11.98
C SER A 145 26.08 4.24 -13.51
N ASP A 146 25.88 3.02 -14.01
CA ASP A 146 25.69 2.72 -15.43
C ASP A 146 24.22 2.83 -15.87
N ARG A 147 23.35 3.37 -15.00
CA ARG A 147 21.90 3.52 -15.21
C ARG A 147 21.16 2.20 -15.44
N CYS A 148 21.74 1.10 -15.00
CA CYS A 148 21.10 -0.20 -14.98
C CYS A 148 20.30 -0.40 -13.69
N VAL A 149 19.21 -1.15 -13.78
CA VAL A 149 18.37 -1.47 -12.63
C VAL A 149 19.08 -2.47 -11.73
N GLU A 150 19.16 -2.16 -10.44
CA GLU A 150 19.71 -3.07 -9.43
C GLU A 150 18.87 -3.11 -8.15
N ILE A 151 19.04 -4.19 -7.39
CA ILE A 151 18.44 -4.35 -6.06
C ILE A 151 19.30 -3.62 -5.03
N LYS A 152 18.76 -2.53 -4.49
CA LYS A 152 19.39 -1.69 -3.47
C LYS A 152 19.14 -2.17 -2.04
N GLY A 153 18.14 -3.03 -1.85
CA GLY A 153 17.71 -3.46 -0.52
C GLY A 153 16.34 -4.09 -0.51
N TYR A 154 15.65 -4.04 0.63
CA TYR A 154 14.28 -4.52 0.77
C TYR A 154 13.47 -3.75 1.81
N LEU A 155 12.14 -3.88 1.73
CA LEU A 155 11.19 -3.56 2.79
C LEU A 155 10.39 -4.81 3.17
N ASN A 156 10.24 -5.07 4.46
CA ASN A 156 9.31 -6.06 4.99
C ASN A 156 8.04 -5.35 5.43
N LEU A 157 6.92 -5.69 4.79
CA LEU A 157 5.64 -5.05 5.07
C LEU A 157 4.48 -6.02 4.91
N SER A 158 3.33 -5.61 5.41
CA SER A 158 2.07 -6.30 5.22
C SER A 158 0.99 -5.40 4.67
N MET A 159 0.07 -5.97 3.90
CA MET A 159 -1.07 -5.26 3.33
C MET A 159 -2.37 -6.02 3.54
N GLN A 160 -3.43 -5.26 3.80
CA GLN A 160 -4.79 -5.78 3.96
C GLN A 160 -5.81 -4.74 3.50
N LEU A 161 -6.87 -5.19 2.83
CA LEU A 161 -8.06 -4.37 2.62
C LEU A 161 -8.98 -4.49 3.84
N HIS A 162 -9.25 -3.37 4.49
CA HIS A 162 -10.23 -3.25 5.55
C HIS A 162 -11.53 -2.67 4.99
N ARG A 163 -12.66 -3.24 5.36
CA ARG A 163 -13.99 -2.84 4.89
C ARG A 163 -14.95 -2.67 6.04
N TYR A 164 -15.65 -1.55 6.06
CA TYR A 164 -16.56 -1.18 7.14
C TYR A 164 -17.77 -0.41 6.59
N LEU A 165 -18.83 -0.39 7.37
CA LEU A 165 -20.00 0.47 7.17
C LEU A 165 -19.84 1.66 8.12
N GLU A 166 -20.01 2.88 7.62
CA GLU A 166 -20.20 4.03 8.51
C GLU A 166 -21.50 3.83 9.28
N ARG A 167 -21.43 3.92 10.61
CA ARG A 167 -22.60 3.85 11.49
C ARG A 167 -23.21 5.22 11.66
#